data_AF-A0A9D6IJT0-F1
#
_entry.id   AF-A0A9D6IJT0-F1
#
_cell.length_a   1.000
_cell.length_b   1.000
_cell.length_c   1.000
_cell.angle_alpha   90.00
_cell.angle_beta   90.00
_cell.angle_gamma   90.00
#
_symmetry.space_group_name_H-M   'P 1'
#
loop_
_entity.id
_entity.type
_entity.pdbx_description
1 polymer ?
#
loop_
_entity_poly.entity_id
_entity_poly.type
_entity_poly.pdbx_seq_one_letter_code
_entity_poly.pdbx_strand_id
1 'polypeptide(L)'
;MQIPILIEPIDGGRYRARAGEPFAQTAEGESAREAAHTLEEQLIARLLHGATMVFLDIPNGKPVSDQTASFPGDNLYQSDWAFQELQEAIAENRRAEENAGA
;
A
#
# COMPACT_ATOMS: atom_id res chain seq x y z
N MET A 1 1.06 -12.97 -3.62
CA MET A 1 0.12 -11.84 -3.38
C MET A 1 0.50 -11.19 -2.06
N GLN A 2 0.36 -9.87 -1.95
CA GLN A 2 0.53 -9.14 -0.69
C GLN A 2 -0.77 -8.40 -0.41
N ILE A 3 -1.29 -8.51 0.82
CA ILE A 3 -2.48 -7.80 1.25
C ILE A 3 -2.14 -7.02 2.53
N PRO A 4 -2.63 -5.77 2.67
CA PRO A 4 -2.51 -5.07 3.94
C PRO A 4 -3.44 -5.73 4.98
N ILE A 5 -2.95 -5.90 6.20
CA ILE A 5 -3.72 -6.35 7.35
C ILE A 5 -3.56 -5.33 8.48
N LEU A 6 -4.60 -5.19 9.30
CA LEU A 6 -4.52 -4.42 10.54
C LEU A 6 -4.11 -5.38 11.67
N ILE A 7 -3.09 -5.03 12.45
CA ILE A 7 -2.75 -5.73 13.69
C ILE A 7 -2.95 -4.76 14.84
N GLU A 8 -3.78 -5.13 15.81
CA GLU A 8 -4.15 -4.30 16.95
C GLU A 8 -3.99 -5.08 18.26
N PRO A 9 -3.51 -4.45 19.35
CA PRO A 9 -3.53 -5.06 20.67
C PRO A 9 -4.98 -5.23 21.16
N ILE A 10 -5.22 -6.31 21.91
CA ILE A 10 -6.52 -6.62 22.54
C ILE A 10 -6.30 -6.95 24.02
N ASP A 11 -7.41 -7.14 24.75
CA ASP A 11 -7.38 -7.46 26.18
C ASP A 11 -6.51 -8.68 26.50
N GLY A 12 -5.86 -8.63 27.67
CA GLY A 12 -4.96 -9.70 28.13
C GLY A 12 -3.57 -9.67 27.50
N GLY A 13 -3.17 -8.58 26.84
CA GLY A 13 -1.82 -8.45 26.24
C GLY A 13 -1.65 -9.22 24.93
N ARG A 14 -2.77 -9.67 24.35
CA ARG A 14 -2.83 -10.41 23.09
C ARG A 14 -2.96 -9.45 21.91
N TYR A 15 -2.91 -10.00 20.70
CA TYR A 15 -3.01 -9.25 19.46
C TYR A 15 -4.07 -9.86 18.55
N ARG A 16 -4.71 -9.01 17.75
CA ARG A 16 -5.65 -9.41 16.71
C ARG A 16 -5.17 -8.90 15.36
N ALA A 17 -5.05 -9.79 14.38
CA ALA A 17 -4.83 -9.49 12.98
C ALA A 17 -6.16 -9.53 12.22
N ARG A 18 -6.40 -8.57 11.31
CA ARG A 18 -7.64 -8.45 10.52
C ARG A 18 -7.32 -8.19 9.06
N ALA A 19 -7.91 -8.99 8.18
CA ALA A 19 -7.97 -8.74 6.74
C ALA A 19 -9.36 -8.16 6.39
N GLY A 20 -9.37 -7.04 5.67
CA GLY A 20 -10.61 -6.43 5.18
C GLY A 20 -11.29 -7.27 4.08
N GLU A 21 -12.38 -6.73 3.53
CA GLU A 21 -13.00 -7.29 2.32
C GLU A 21 -11.96 -7.34 1.17
N PRO A 22 -11.96 -8.40 0.33
CA PRO A 22 -12.96 -9.48 0.22
C PRO A 22 -12.73 -10.68 1.15
N PHE A 23 -11.77 -10.62 2.07
CA PHE A 23 -11.43 -11.75 2.93
C PHE A 23 -12.25 -11.77 4.22
N ALA A 24 -12.41 -10.60 4.86
CA ALA A 24 -13.19 -10.41 6.09
C ALA A 24 -12.86 -11.44 7.18
N GLN A 25 -11.57 -11.72 7.39
CA GLN A 25 -11.09 -12.68 8.39
C GLN A 25 -10.29 -12.01 9.49
N THR A 26 -10.30 -12.65 10.65
CA THR A 26 -9.57 -12.19 11.84
C THR A 26 -8.92 -13.38 12.54
N ALA A 27 -7.71 -13.19 13.04
CA ALA A 27 -7.04 -14.16 13.90
C ALA A 27 -6.44 -13.44 15.12
N GLU A 28 -6.28 -14.18 16.22
CA GLU A 28 -5.69 -13.68 17.46
C GLU A 28 -4.46 -14.51 17.84
N GLY A 29 -3.52 -13.91 18.56
CA GLY A 29 -2.32 -14.58 19.05
C GLY A 29 -1.72 -13.87 20.27
N GLU A 30 -0.82 -14.54 20.98
CA GLU A 30 -0.10 -13.97 22.13
C GLU A 30 0.92 -12.91 21.69
N SER A 31 1.26 -12.88 20.39
CA SER A 31 2.07 -11.84 19.78
C SER A 31 1.49 -11.36 18.45
N ALA A 32 1.88 -10.15 18.03
CA ALA A 32 1.54 -9.61 16.72
C ALA A 32 1.95 -10.56 15.57
N ARG A 33 3.12 -11.21 15.70
CA ARG A 33 3.63 -12.17 14.71
C ARG A 33 2.77 -13.42 14.64
N GLU A 34 2.37 -13.96 15.79
CA GLU A 34 1.52 -15.14 15.87
C GLU A 34 0.14 -14.87 15.26
N ALA A 35 -0.50 -13.75 15.65
CA ALA A 35 -1.80 -13.36 15.09
C ALA A 35 -1.74 -13.21 13.55
N ALA A 36 -0.67 -12.60 13.03
CA ALA A 36 -0.45 -12.46 11.59
C ALA A 36 -0.25 -13.82 10.89
N HIS A 37 0.56 -14.71 11.47
CA HIS A 37 0.80 -16.05 10.93
C HIS A 37 -0.47 -16.90 10.90
N THR A 38 -1.26 -16.89 11.98
CA THR A 38 -2.53 -17.61 12.00
C THR A 38 -3.51 -17.06 10.97
N LEU A 39 -3.56 -15.74 10.77
CA LEU A 39 -4.38 -15.14 9.71
C LEU A 39 -3.90 -15.59 8.32
N GLU A 40 -2.59 -15.62 8.09
CA GLU A 40 -1.99 -16.11 6.85
C GLU A 40 -2.39 -17.56 6.55
N GLU A 41 -2.28 -18.47 7.54
CA GLU A 41 -2.68 -19.87 7.40
C GLU A 41 -4.17 -20.02 7.04
N GLN A 42 -5.05 -19.25 7.69
CA GLN A 42 -6.48 -19.26 7.40
C GLN A 42 -6.79 -18.80 5.97
N LEU A 43 -6.11 -17.77 5.49
CA LEU A 43 -6.28 -17.25 4.14
C LEU A 43 -5.75 -18.24 3.09
N ILE A 44 -4.56 -18.81 3.32
CA ILE A 44 -3.99 -19.84 2.46
C ILE A 44 -4.93 -21.05 2.38
N ALA A 45 -5.41 -21.54 3.53
CA ALA A 45 -6.35 -22.65 3.56
C ALA A 45 -7.63 -22.33 2.77
N ARG A 46 -8.21 -21.14 2.93
CA ARG A 46 -9.41 -20.74 2.18
C ARG A 46 -9.18 -20.73 0.67
N LEU A 47 -8.04 -20.20 0.22
CA LEU A 47 -7.68 -20.19 -1.20
C LEU A 47 -7.43 -21.60 -1.74
N LEU A 48 -6.75 -22.47 -0.98
CA LEU A 48 -6.53 -23.88 -1.36
C LEU A 48 -7.83 -24.69 -1.45
N HIS A 49 -8.84 -24.35 -0.65
CA HIS A 49 -10.18 -24.95 -0.72
C HIS A 49 -11.05 -24.37 -1.86
N GLY A 50 -10.48 -23.61 -2.79
CA GLY A 50 -11.12 -23.19 -4.03
C GLY A 50 -11.73 -21.78 -4.00
N ALA A 51 -11.59 -21.03 -2.89
CA ALA A 51 -11.93 -19.62 -2.92
C ALA A 51 -11.00 -18.89 -3.92
N THR A 52 -11.59 -18.10 -4.81
CA THR A 52 -10.85 -17.38 -5.85
C THR A 52 -11.21 -15.90 -5.78
N MET A 53 -10.21 -15.03 -5.97
CA MET A 53 -10.45 -13.61 -6.18
C MET A 53 -10.59 -13.33 -7.66
N VAL A 54 -11.61 -12.57 -8.01
CA VAL A 54 -11.85 -12.11 -9.37
C VAL A 54 -12.11 -10.61 -9.32
N PHE A 55 -11.56 -9.89 -10.30
CA PHE A 55 -11.93 -8.50 -10.54
C PHE A 55 -13.17 -8.48 -11.43
N LEU A 56 -14.13 -7.63 -11.09
CA LEU A 56 -15.31 -7.41 -11.91
C LEU A 56 -15.25 -6.00 -12.49
N ASP A 57 -15.10 -5.92 -13.80
CA ASP A 57 -15.14 -4.66 -14.53
C ASP A 57 -16.60 -4.22 -14.72
N ILE A 58 -17.01 -3.20 -13.98
CA ILE A 58 -18.36 -2.64 -14.09
C ILE A 58 -18.26 -1.28 -14.80
N PRO A 59 -18.89 -1.12 -15.98
CA PRO A 59 -18.94 0.18 -16.63
C PRO A 59 -19.76 1.15 -15.77
N ASN A 60 -19.17 2.28 -15.40
CA ASN A 60 -19.80 3.29 -14.53
C ASN A 60 -20.73 4.26 -15.29
N GLY A 61 -21.19 3.87 -16.49
CA GLY A 61 -22.06 4.68 -17.35
C GLY A 61 -21.40 5.92 -17.96
N LYS A 62 -20.12 6.18 -17.67
CA LYS A 62 -19.33 7.20 -18.36
C LYS A 62 -18.45 6.49 -19.39
N PRO A 63 -18.24 7.07 -20.59
CA PRO A 63 -17.21 6.58 -21.47
C PRO A 63 -15.90 6.66 -20.71
N VAL A 64 -15.38 5.50 -20.34
CA VAL A 64 -13.99 5.36 -19.91
C VAL A 64 -13.23 5.66 -21.19
N SER A 65 -12.71 6.89 -21.34
CA SER A 65 -11.62 7.08 -22.29
C SER A 65 -10.61 6.00 -21.93
N ASP A 66 -10.18 5.19 -22.89
CA ASP A 66 -9.07 4.22 -22.78
C ASP A 66 -7.81 4.96 -22.31
N GLN A 67 -7.82 5.34 -21.06
CA GLN A 67 -6.70 5.63 -20.24
C GLN A 67 -6.69 4.41 -19.35
N THR A 68 -6.13 3.34 -19.90
CA THR A 68 -5.04 2.67 -19.21
C THR A 68 -4.06 3.74 -18.72
N ALA A 69 -4.45 4.52 -17.72
CA ALA A 69 -3.55 4.95 -16.68
C ALA A 69 -3.21 3.64 -15.97
N SER A 70 -2.36 2.85 -16.64
CA SER A 70 -1.27 2.22 -15.96
C SER A 70 -0.84 3.25 -14.91
N PHE A 71 -0.83 2.85 -13.65
CA PHE A 71 0.02 3.53 -12.70
C PHE A 71 1.41 2.90 -12.85
N PRO A 72 2.28 3.25 -13.82
CA PRO A 72 3.69 3.11 -13.62
C PRO A 72 4.22 4.45 -13.10
N GLY A 73 5.41 4.45 -12.52
CA GLY A 73 6.16 5.67 -12.29
C GLY A 73 6.55 6.33 -13.61
N ASP A 74 5.59 6.95 -14.29
CA ASP A 74 5.88 7.74 -15.46
C ASP A 74 6.58 9.01 -14.97
N ASN A 75 7.84 9.12 -15.38
CA ASN A 75 8.75 10.23 -15.15
C ASN A 75 8.27 11.55 -15.79
N LEU A 76 6.97 11.71 -16.05
CA LEU A 76 6.37 12.93 -16.58
C LEU A 76 6.60 14.12 -15.64
N TYR A 77 6.72 13.85 -14.33
CA TYR A 77 7.14 14.86 -13.36
C TYR A 77 8.56 15.39 -13.63
N GLN A 78 9.45 14.64 -14.32
CA GLN A 78 10.79 15.12 -14.65
C GLN A 78 10.77 16.20 -15.75
N SER A 79 9.71 16.23 -16.56
CA SER A 79 9.45 17.30 -17.54
C SER A 79 8.55 18.41 -16.99
N ASP A 80 8.09 18.30 -15.75
CA ASP A 80 7.26 19.33 -15.12
C ASP A 80 8.14 20.52 -14.70
N TRP A 81 7.78 21.70 -15.18
CA TRP A 81 8.48 22.94 -14.87
C TRP A 81 8.53 23.21 -13.35
N ALA A 82 7.47 22.85 -12.62
CA ALA A 82 7.39 23.03 -11.17
C ALA A 82 8.36 22.10 -10.43
N PHE A 83 8.61 20.91 -10.97
CA PHE A 83 9.58 19.97 -10.41
C PHE A 83 11.02 20.44 -10.65
N GLN A 84 11.30 21.06 -11.81
CA GLN A 84 12.60 21.67 -12.10
C GLN A 84 12.89 22.85 -11.17
N GLU A 85 11.92 23.73 -10.96
CA GLU A 85 12.05 24.87 -10.05
C GLU A 85 12.35 24.41 -8.61
N LEU A 86 11.68 23.35 -8.15
CA LEU A 86 11.95 22.75 -6.85
C LEU A 86 13.39 22.21 -6.73
N GLN A 87 13.89 21.55 -7.77
CA GLN A 87 15.26 21.02 -7.79
C GLN A 87 16.31 22.15 -7.74
N GLU A 88 16.07 23.24 -8.48
CA GLU A 88 16.94 24.42 -8.47
C GLU A 88 16.98 25.09 -7.09
N ALA A 89 15.82 25.26 -6.45
CA ALA A 89 15.74 25.83 -5.10
C ALA A 89 16.49 24.98 -4.06
N ILE A 90 16.39 23.65 -4.15
CA ILE A 90 17.12 22.73 -3.27
C ILE A 90 18.64 22.84 -3.52
N ALA A 91 19.06 22.93 -4.77
CA ALA A 91 20.47 23.05 -5.13
C ALA A 91 21.07 24.40 -4.69
N GLU A 92 20.31 25.49 -4.80
CA GLU A 92 20.72 26.81 -4.32
C GLU A 92 20.89 26.82 -2.80
N ASN A 93 19.93 26.24 -2.07
CA ASN A 93 20.00 26.16 -0.61
C ASN A 93 21.24 25.36 -0.16
N ARG A 94 21.53 24.22 -0.80
CA ARG A 94 22.73 23.44 -0.51
C ARG A 94 24.03 24.23 -0.70
N ARG A 95 24.13 25.04 -1.76
CA ARG A 95 25.29 25.92 -1.99
C ARG A 95 25.38 27.03 -0.94
N ALA A 96 24.24 27.58 -0.53
CA ALA A 96 24.20 28.60 0.52
C ALA A 96 24.68 28.03 1.86
N GLU A 97 24.27 26.81 2.21
CA GLU A 97 24.75 26.11 3.41
C GLU A 97 26.26 25.83 3.35
N GLU A 98 26.77 25.36 2.20
CA GLU A 98 28.20 25.11 2.00
C GLU A 98 29.04 26.40 2.11
N ASN A 99 28.56 27.51 1.55
CA ASN A 99 29.24 28.82 1.62
C ASN A 99 29.11 29.49 3.00
N ALA A 100 28.04 29.21 3.75
CA ALA A 100 27.87 29.72 5.11
C ALA A 100 28.66 28.90 6.15
N GLY A 101 29.09 27.68 5.80
CA GLY A 101 29.90 26.79 6.62
C GLY A 101 31.42 26.84 6.36
N ALA A 102 31.89 27.68 5.43
CA ALA A 102 33.31 27.92 5.11
C ALA A 102 33.80 29.26 5.67
#